data_AF-A0A1F5VW29-F1
#
_entry.id   AF-A0A1F5VW29-F1
#
_cell.length_a   1.000
_cell.length_b   1.000
_cell.length_c   1.000
_cell.angle_alpha   90.00
_cell.angle_beta   90.00
_cell.angle_gamma   90.00
#
_symmetry.space_group_name_H-M   'P 1'
#
loop_
_entity.id
_entity.type
_entity.pdbx_description
1 polymer ?
#
loop_
_entity_poly.entity_id
_entity_poly.type
_entity_poly.pdbx_seq_one_letter_code
_entity_poly.pdbx_strand_id
1 'polypeptide(L)'
;MLTANVFCPFIEALYQLQVVSGCQANPLLFCPLYSTQRQAMAKMVCLAMEIANPGSCPSSPCTGIFTDVPTDNPFCGYIEALYNAGVISGCGASLFCPNEIVSRDQMAKFLVNAFDLSM
;
A
#
# COMPACT_ATOMS: atom_id res chain seq x y z
N MET A 1 10.38 11.92 19.81
CA MET A 1 11.28 10.86 20.28
C MET A 1 10.81 9.53 19.73
N LEU A 2 11.33 9.16 18.56
CA LEU A 2 11.08 7.86 17.91
C LEU A 2 12.17 6.83 18.32
N THR A 3 13.29 7.28 18.88
CA THR A 3 14.48 6.48 19.21
C THR A 3 14.29 5.33 20.21
N ALA A 4 13.18 5.26 20.95
CA ALA A 4 12.88 4.16 21.88
C ALA A 4 11.98 3.06 21.27
N ASN A 5 11.44 3.27 20.08
CA ASN A 5 10.61 2.28 19.40
C ASN A 5 11.50 1.29 18.63
N VAL A 6 11.43 0.00 18.96
CA VAL A 6 12.22 -1.05 18.31
C VAL A 6 11.96 -1.16 16.79
N PHE A 7 10.82 -0.65 16.32
CA PHE A 7 10.46 -0.61 14.90
C PHE A 7 11.06 0.58 14.14
N CYS A 8 11.70 1.55 14.82
CA CYS A 8 12.15 2.78 14.17
C CYS A 8 13.15 2.61 13.04
N PRO A 9 14.18 1.75 13.13
CA PRO A 9 15.10 1.56 12.01
C PRO A 9 14.37 1.11 10.72
N PHE A 10 13.33 0.29 10.85
CA PHE A 10 12.52 -0.18 9.72
C PHE A 10 11.61 0.93 9.17
N ILE A 11 11.01 1.72 10.06
CA ILE A 11 10.18 2.87 9.67
C ILE A 11 11.03 3.90 8.92
N GLU A 12 12.22 4.21 9.44
CA GLU A 12 13.15 5.16 8.81
C GLU A 12 13.62 4.64 7.45
N ALA A 13 13.96 3.35 7.34
CA ALA A 13 14.35 2.75 6.06
C ALA A 13 13.24 2.89 5.00
N LEU A 14 11.99 2.54 5.34
CA LEU A 14 10.88 2.66 4.40
C LEU A 14 10.52 4.12 4.09
N TYR A 15 10.73 5.04 5.03
CA TYR A 15 10.52 6.47 4.80
C TYR A 15 11.55 7.04 3.81
N GLN A 16 12.83 6.67 3.95
CA GLN A 16 13.88 7.07 3.01
C GLN A 16 13.65 6.50 1.59
N LEU A 17 13.05 5.30 1.51
CA LEU A 17 12.63 4.70 0.25
C LEU A 17 11.30 5.25 -0.29
N GLN A 18 10.69 6.23 0.39
CA GLN A 18 9.41 6.84 0.03
C GLN A 18 8.21 5.86 -0.01
N VAL A 19 8.37 4.66 0.57
CA VAL A 19 7.32 3.62 0.65
C VAL A 19 6.23 4.02 1.64
N VAL A 20 6.64 4.58 2.79
CA VAL A 20 5.73 5.03 3.84
C VAL A 20 5.88 6.52 4.10
N SER A 21 4.80 7.14 4.57
CA SER A 21 4.75 8.52 5.03
C SER A 21 4.17 8.60 6.44
N GLY A 22 4.22 9.79 7.03
CA GLY A 22 3.58 10.06 8.32
C GLY A 22 2.12 10.49 8.22
N CYS A 23 1.45 10.50 9.37
CA CYS A 23 0.11 11.07 9.57
C CYS A 23 0.12 12.61 9.60
N GLN A 24 1.27 13.23 9.85
CA GLN A 24 1.45 14.67 9.89
C GLN A 24 2.81 15.05 9.31
N ALA A 25 2.84 16.11 8.49
CA ALA A 25 4.06 16.57 7.84
C ALA A 25 4.86 17.58 8.69
N ASN A 26 4.20 18.38 9.55
CA ASN A 26 4.88 19.38 10.37
C ASN A 26 4.22 19.57 11.76
N PRO A 27 4.89 19.19 12.87
CA PRO A 27 6.06 18.32 12.91
C PRO A 27 5.81 16.98 12.21
N LEU A 28 6.86 16.37 11.67
CA LEU A 28 6.77 15.04 11.05
C LEU A 28 6.41 13.99 12.12
N LEU A 29 5.25 13.34 11.95
CA LEU A 29 4.77 12.28 12.85
C LEU A 29 4.39 11.04 12.05
N PHE A 30 4.91 9.87 12.43
CA PHE A 30 4.63 8.61 11.75
C PHE A 30 3.29 7.95 12.17
N CYS A 31 2.85 8.13 13.43
CA CYS A 31 1.67 7.45 13.99
C CYS A 31 1.70 5.90 13.92
N PRO A 32 2.67 5.21 14.56
CA PRO A 32 2.86 3.77 14.41
C PRO A 32 1.76 2.88 14.99
N LEU A 33 0.86 3.43 15.82
CA LEU A 33 -0.24 2.66 16.44
C LEU A 33 -1.54 2.74 15.62
N TYR A 34 -1.55 3.48 14.51
CA TYR A 34 -2.73 3.57 13.65
C TYR A 34 -2.79 2.36 12.71
N SER A 35 -3.97 1.77 12.60
CA SER A 35 -4.22 0.67 11.68
C SER A 35 -4.13 1.14 10.22
N THR A 36 -3.51 0.32 9.37
CA THR A 36 -3.35 0.62 7.95
C THR A 36 -4.63 0.33 7.17
N GLN A 37 -5.10 1.32 6.41
CA GLN A 37 -6.21 1.17 5.46
C GLN A 37 -5.77 0.46 4.18
N ARG A 38 -6.69 -0.21 3.48
CA ARG A 38 -6.44 -0.93 2.21
C ARG A 38 -5.74 -0.07 1.16
N GLN A 39 -6.13 1.19 1.00
CA GLN A 39 -5.51 2.10 0.03
C GLN A 39 -4.04 2.42 0.36
N ALA A 40 -3.73 2.62 1.65
CA ALA A 40 -2.37 2.87 2.11
C ALA A 40 -1.51 1.60 1.95
N MET A 41 -2.07 0.43 2.27
CA MET A 41 -1.41 -0.85 2.03
C MET A 41 -1.11 -1.07 0.54
N ALA A 42 -2.05 -0.75 -0.36
CA ALA A 42 -1.86 -0.88 -1.80
C ALA A 42 -0.64 -0.07 -2.29
N LYS A 43 -0.52 1.18 -1.84
CA LYS A 43 0.68 1.99 -2.14
C LYS A 43 1.96 1.34 -1.59
N MET A 44 1.96 0.90 -0.33
CA MET A 44 3.15 0.31 0.30
C MET A 44 3.62 -0.95 -0.43
N VAL A 45 2.70 -1.86 -0.76
CA VAL A 45 3.01 -3.10 -1.48
C VAL A 45 3.50 -2.80 -2.89
N CYS A 46 2.82 -1.91 -3.63
CA CYS A 46 3.22 -1.54 -4.98
C CYS A 46 4.62 -0.93 -5.04
N LEU A 47 4.93 0.01 -4.13
CA LEU A 47 6.27 0.61 -4.06
C LEU A 47 7.34 -0.40 -3.63
N ALA A 48 7.02 -1.30 -2.70
CA ALA A 48 7.95 -2.36 -2.31
C ALA A 48 8.23 -3.34 -3.47
N MET A 49 7.20 -3.68 -4.26
CA MET A 49 7.35 -4.49 -5.48
C MET A 49 8.26 -3.81 -6.50
N GLU A 50 8.06 -2.53 -6.79
CA GLU A 50 8.92 -1.76 -7.70
C GLU A 50 10.38 -1.69 -7.24
N ILE A 51 10.63 -1.61 -5.95
CA ILE A 51 12.00 -1.64 -5.38
C ILE A 51 12.63 -3.03 -5.53
N ALA A 52 11.85 -4.10 -5.32
CA ALA A 52 12.34 -5.47 -5.38
C ALA A 52 12.55 -5.96 -6.82
N ASN A 53 11.63 -5.60 -7.73
CA ASN A 53 11.63 -5.96 -9.13
C ASN A 53 11.02 -4.81 -9.96
N PRO A 54 11.84 -3.93 -10.54
CA PRO A 54 11.36 -2.78 -11.31
C PRO A 54 10.38 -3.17 -12.42
N GLY A 55 9.25 -2.46 -12.50
CA GLY A 55 8.18 -2.72 -13.46
C GLY A 55 7.15 -3.78 -13.03
N SER A 56 7.26 -4.34 -11.82
CA SER A 56 6.30 -5.30 -11.27
C SER A 56 4.99 -4.66 -10.77
N CYS A 57 4.99 -3.35 -10.51
CA CYS A 57 3.80 -2.57 -10.17
C CYS A 57 3.86 -1.16 -10.77
N PRO A 58 3.73 -1.02 -12.10
CA PRO A 58 3.88 0.25 -12.79
C PRO A 58 2.66 1.15 -12.51
N SER A 59 2.75 1.98 -11.47
CA SER A 59 1.68 2.92 -11.12
C SER A 59 1.50 3.94 -12.25
N SER A 60 0.31 3.94 -12.84
CA SER A 60 -0.12 4.84 -13.91
C SER A 60 -1.14 5.85 -13.37
N PRO A 61 -1.44 6.96 -14.09
CA PRO A 61 -2.61 7.76 -13.77
C PRO A 61 -3.88 6.90 -13.63
N CYS A 62 -4.69 7.23 -12.63
CA CYS A 62 -5.92 6.52 -12.33
C CYS A 62 -6.87 6.48 -13.53
N THR A 63 -7.43 5.31 -13.82
CA THR A 63 -8.37 5.07 -14.93
C THR A 63 -9.81 4.86 -14.48
N GLY A 64 -10.05 4.65 -13.18
CA GLY A 64 -11.36 4.49 -12.58
C GLY A 64 -11.89 3.06 -12.61
N ILE A 65 -11.04 2.04 -12.38
CA ILE A 65 -11.47 0.63 -12.33
C ILE A 65 -12.50 0.39 -11.23
N PHE A 66 -12.31 1.03 -10.06
CA PHE A 66 -13.18 0.90 -8.91
C PHE A 66 -14.04 2.15 -8.72
N THR A 67 -15.35 1.94 -8.58
CA THR A 67 -16.33 3.03 -8.50
C THR A 67 -16.28 3.82 -7.19
N ASP A 68 -15.72 3.24 -6.14
CA ASP A 68 -15.51 3.86 -4.82
C ASP A 68 -14.11 4.45 -4.64
N VAL A 69 -13.30 4.48 -5.70
CA VAL A 69 -11.99 5.13 -5.72
C VAL A 69 -12.04 6.27 -6.74
N PRO A 70 -12.25 7.52 -6.28
CA PRO A 70 -12.21 8.70 -7.14
C PRO A 70 -10.88 8.81 -7.91
N THR A 71 -10.91 9.38 -9.11
CA THR A 71 -9.70 9.47 -9.96
C THR A 71 -8.64 10.45 -9.43
N ASP A 72 -9.05 11.37 -8.57
CA ASP A 72 -8.17 12.27 -7.81
C ASP A 72 -7.66 11.67 -6.49
N ASN A 73 -8.08 10.43 -6.14
CA ASN A 73 -7.55 9.73 -4.99
C ASN A 73 -6.04 9.44 -5.21
N PRO A 74 -5.14 9.92 -4.33
CA PRO A 74 -3.69 9.75 -4.49
C PRO A 74 -3.23 8.28 -4.46
N PHE A 75 -4.07 7.36 -3.98
CA PHE A 75 -3.80 5.93 -3.95
C PHE A 75 -4.27 5.20 -5.20
N CYS A 76 -5.13 5.81 -6.04
CA CYS A 76 -5.80 5.10 -7.12
C CYS A 76 -4.82 4.42 -8.09
N GLY A 77 -3.80 5.12 -8.56
CA GLY A 77 -2.83 4.55 -9.51
C GLY A 77 -2.12 3.28 -8.98
N TYR A 78 -1.84 3.23 -7.68
CA TYR A 78 -1.25 2.05 -7.03
C TYR A 78 -2.26 0.92 -6.86
N ILE A 79 -3.51 1.26 -6.53
CA ILE A 79 -4.61 0.29 -6.40
C ILE A 79 -4.84 -0.41 -7.75
N GLU A 80 -4.92 0.35 -8.83
CA GLU A 80 -5.15 -0.20 -10.17
C GLU A 80 -3.94 -1.00 -10.68
N ALA A 81 -2.71 -0.54 -10.43
CA ALA A 81 -1.51 -1.27 -10.79
C ALA A 81 -1.45 -2.65 -10.12
N LEU A 82 -1.73 -2.72 -8.82
CA LEU A 82 -1.79 -4.00 -8.10
C LEU A 82 -2.95 -4.89 -8.55
N TYR A 83 -4.09 -4.30 -8.92
CA TYR A 83 -5.21 -5.05 -9.47
C TYR A 83 -4.83 -5.68 -10.82
N ASN A 84 -4.21 -4.90 -11.71
CA ASN A 84 -3.73 -5.38 -13.01
C ASN A 84 -2.61 -6.42 -12.89
N ALA A 85 -1.77 -6.32 -11.85
CA ALA A 85 -0.76 -7.32 -11.52
C ALA A 85 -1.32 -8.59 -10.84
N GLY A 86 -2.64 -8.65 -10.58
CA GLY A 86 -3.26 -9.81 -9.92
C GLY A 86 -2.95 -9.96 -8.43
N VAL A 87 -2.34 -8.94 -7.82
CA VAL A 87 -1.94 -8.95 -6.40
C VAL A 87 -3.13 -8.74 -5.49
N ILE A 88 -3.98 -7.77 -5.83
CA ILE A 88 -5.16 -7.41 -5.03
C ILE A 88 -6.45 -7.60 -5.83
N SER A 89 -7.55 -7.80 -5.10
CA SER A 89 -8.90 -7.85 -5.66
C SER A 89 -9.81 -6.87 -4.91
N GLY A 90 -10.90 -6.47 -5.57
CA GLY A 90 -11.95 -5.69 -4.94
C GLY A 90 -12.60 -6.40 -3.75
N CYS A 91 -13.32 -5.63 -2.93
CA CYS A 91 -14.17 -6.14 -1.84
C CYS A 91 -15.59 -6.54 -2.32
N GLY A 92 -15.95 -6.14 -3.54
CA GLY A 92 -17.25 -6.41 -4.14
C GLY A 92 -17.23 -6.10 -5.63
N ALA A 93 -18.40 -6.16 -6.28
CA ALA A 93 -18.52 -5.82 -7.69
C ALA A 93 -18.14 -4.34 -7.93
N SER A 94 -17.01 -4.13 -8.63
CA SER A 94 -16.46 -2.80 -8.93
C SER A 94 -16.18 -1.92 -7.70
N LEU A 95 -15.94 -2.53 -6.53
CA LEU A 95 -15.61 -1.83 -5.28
C LEU A 95 -14.24 -2.28 -4.75
N PHE A 96 -13.44 -1.33 -4.27
CA PHE A 96 -12.15 -1.58 -3.65
C PHE A 96 -12.20 -1.58 -2.12
N CYS A 97 -13.09 -0.80 -1.52
CA CYS A 97 -13.19 -0.51 -0.09
C CYS A 97 -11.91 0.16 0.47
N PRO A 98 -11.53 1.35 -0.02
CA PRO A 98 -10.22 1.96 0.27
C PRO A 98 -9.94 2.21 1.75
N ASN A 99 -10.99 2.48 2.54
CA ASN A 99 -10.89 2.85 3.95
C ASN A 99 -10.97 1.65 4.91
N GLU A 100 -11.21 0.42 4.41
CA GLU A 100 -11.22 -0.77 5.26
C GLU A 100 -9.83 -1.08 5.81
N ILE A 101 -9.78 -1.66 7.01
CA ILE A 101 -8.54 -2.19 7.58
C ILE A 101 -8.21 -3.52 6.94
N VAL A 102 -6.93 -3.73 6.64
CA VAL A 102 -6.44 -4.99 6.07
C VAL A 102 -6.30 -6.04 7.18
N SER A 103 -6.98 -7.17 7.02
CA SER A 103 -6.84 -8.31 7.92
C SER A 103 -5.57 -9.12 7.60
N ARG A 104 -5.10 -9.93 8.56
CA ARG A 104 -3.82 -10.65 8.42
C ARG A 104 -3.82 -11.70 7.30
N ASP A 105 -4.97 -12.31 7.04
CA ASP A 105 -5.21 -13.26 5.94
C ASP A 105 -5.21 -12.56 4.57
N GLN A 106 -5.81 -11.39 4.45
CA GLN A 106 -5.71 -10.55 3.25
C GLN A 106 -4.26 -10.18 2.96
N MET A 107 -3.52 -9.73 3.99
CA MET A 107 -2.10 -9.41 3.87
C MET A 107 -1.29 -10.63 3.41
N ALA A 108 -1.55 -11.82 3.95
CA ALA A 108 -0.86 -13.04 3.53
C ALA A 108 -1.06 -13.32 2.03
N LYS A 109 -2.30 -13.22 1.52
CA LYS A 109 -2.59 -13.35 0.09
C LYS A 109 -1.81 -12.30 -0.74
N PHE A 110 -1.81 -11.05 -0.31
CA PHE A 110 -1.11 -9.98 -1.04
C PHE A 110 0.38 -10.24 -1.11
N LEU A 111 1.02 -10.70 -0.02
CA LEU A 111 2.45 -11.00 -0.01
C LEU A 111 2.80 -12.21 -0.89
N VAL A 112 1.99 -13.26 -0.88
CA VAL A 112 2.18 -14.42 -1.77
C VAL A 112 2.14 -14.00 -3.23
N ASN A 113 1.11 -13.23 -3.61
CA ASN A 113 0.94 -12.80 -4.99
C ASN A 113 1.95 -11.72 -5.42
N ALA A 114 2.31 -10.78 -4.52
CA ALA A 114 3.21 -9.68 -4.83
C ALA A 114 4.66 -10.13 -5.09
N PHE A 115 5.09 -11.20 -4.43
CA PHE A 115 6.48 -11.67 -4.45
C PHE A 115 6.61 -13.09 -5.01
N ASP A 116 5.58 -13.59 -5.70
CA ASP A 116 5.52 -14.92 -6.31
C ASP A 116 6.02 -16.04 -5.38
N LEU A 117 5.57 -16.02 -4.13
CA LEU A 117 5.99 -16.98 -3.11
C LEU A 117 5.35 -18.35 -3.41
N SER A 118 6.15 -19.41 -3.37
CA SER A 118 5.68 -20.78 -3.64
C SER A 118 4.61 -21.22 -2.63
N MET A 119 3.53 -21.84 -3.13
CA MET A 119 2.52 -22.55 -2.32
C MET A 119 2.77 -24.06 -2.30
#